data_AF-V4AA50-F1
#
_entry.id   AF-V4AA50-F1
#
_cell.length_a   1.000
_cell.length_b   1.000
_cell.length_c   1.000
_cell.angle_alpha   90.00
_cell.angle_beta   90.00
_cell.angle_gamma   90.00
#
_symmetry.space_group_name_H-M   'P 1'
#
loop_
_entity.id
_entity.type
_entity.pdbx_description
1 polymer ?
#
loop_
_entity_poly.entity_id
_entity_poly.type
_entity_poly.pdbx_seq_one_letter_code
_entity_poly.pdbx_strand_id
1 'polypeptide(L)'
;MEKLKKQQNEIMRKRQRQRDGHKDPLLTANSKLQEEITEQIRALRRAAEEPLDVKKYQKPEIKVESKGDAHSTNKQSSSSSINYKFVDHRSHWCRCCNVVSNNILMMCKHLKSRSHQQKVDPYDRPWTIHSMKKNSESNSKGPVTNLPLSGTEFVMSVDAFYCSLCNEYMGDIPSAEAHLNDISHFNTYKAYLAKNPFYEKRYILEKTAKLSIKKEERDQEQKK
;
A
#
# COMPACT_ATOMS: atom_id res chain seq x y z
N MET A 1 9.24 61.11 -28.44
CA MET A 1 10.34 60.15 -28.17
C MET A 1 9.85 58.82 -27.59
N GLU A 2 8.88 58.81 -26.68
CA GLU A 2 8.44 57.58 -25.98
C GLU A 2 7.64 56.59 -26.84
N LYS A 3 6.80 57.10 -27.75
CA LYS A 3 6.03 56.27 -28.70
C LYS A 3 6.91 55.44 -29.64
N LEU A 4 8.03 56.01 -30.11
CA LEU A 4 9.02 55.35 -30.95
C LEU A 4 9.75 54.23 -30.21
N LYS A 5 10.11 54.45 -28.94
CA LYS A 5 10.71 53.41 -28.08
C LYS A 5 9.74 52.25 -27.84
N LYS A 6 8.45 52.54 -27.65
CA LYS A 6 7.41 51.52 -27.46
C LYS A 6 7.21 50.67 -28.72
N GLN A 7 7.17 51.30 -29.89
CA GLN A 7 7.10 50.60 -31.18
C GLN A 7 8.34 49.74 -31.45
N GLN A 8 9.53 50.25 -31.14
CA GLN A 8 10.77 49.48 -31.28
C GLN A 8 10.79 48.24 -30.38
N ASN A 9 10.29 48.37 -29.14
CA ASN A 9 10.18 47.25 -28.19
C ASN A 9 9.15 46.20 -28.63
N GLU A 10 8.01 46.62 -29.20
CA GLU A 10 7.01 45.70 -29.75
C GLU A 10 7.53 44.93 -30.97
N ILE A 11 8.28 45.61 -31.84
CA ILE A 11 8.93 45.00 -33.01
C ILE A 11 10.00 43.98 -32.56
N MET A 12 10.79 44.30 -31.54
CA MET A 12 11.77 43.37 -30.96
C MET A 12 11.09 42.12 -30.36
N ARG A 13 9.99 42.31 -29.61
CA ARG A 13 9.19 41.20 -29.08
C ARG A 13 8.52 40.35 -30.16
N LYS A 14 8.14 40.96 -31.29
CA LYS A 14 7.54 40.27 -32.44
C LYS A 14 8.59 39.49 -33.24
N ARG A 15 9.78 40.09 -33.45
CA ARG A 15 10.94 39.41 -34.04
C ARG A 15 11.44 38.25 -33.19
N GLN A 16 11.46 38.40 -31.86
CA GLN A 16 11.86 37.34 -30.95
C GLN A 16 10.88 36.16 -31.00
N ARG A 17 9.57 36.43 -30.99
CA ARG A 17 8.52 35.39 -31.19
C ARG A 17 8.58 34.70 -32.56
N GLN A 18 8.95 35.41 -33.62
CA GLN A 18 9.14 34.82 -34.95
C GLN A 18 10.44 34.01 -35.06
N ARG A 19 11.49 34.41 -34.32
CA ARG A 19 12.80 33.75 -34.32
C ARG A 19 12.82 32.47 -33.46
N ASP A 20 12.06 32.46 -32.36
CA ASP A 20 11.99 31.36 -31.40
C ASP A 20 10.91 30.30 -31.72
N GLY A 21 10.39 30.31 -32.96
CA GLY A 21 9.42 29.37 -33.55
C GLY A 21 8.77 28.36 -32.59
N HIS A 22 7.51 28.60 -32.23
CA HIS A 22 6.63 27.69 -31.45
C HIS A 22 7.34 26.83 -30.37
N LYS A 23 8.23 27.41 -29.55
CA LYS A 23 8.57 26.80 -28.26
C LYS A 23 7.40 26.99 -27.31
N ASP A 24 6.40 26.14 -27.46
CA ASP A 24 5.34 26.00 -26.46
C ASP A 24 6.03 25.69 -25.12
N PRO A 25 5.83 26.51 -24.08
CA PRO A 25 6.38 26.25 -22.75
C PRO A 25 6.03 24.85 -22.24
N LEU A 26 4.85 24.32 -22.59
CA LEU A 26 4.42 22.97 -22.23
C LEU A 26 5.19 21.90 -23.00
N LEU A 27 5.47 22.13 -24.28
CA LEU A 27 6.27 21.19 -25.09
C LEU A 27 7.72 21.17 -24.60
N THR A 28 8.27 22.33 -24.26
CA THR A 28 9.63 22.45 -23.72
C THR A 28 9.74 21.79 -22.34
N ALA A 29 8.73 21.97 -21.48
CA ALA A 29 8.67 21.29 -20.19
C ALA A 29 8.51 19.77 -20.36
N ASN A 30 7.68 19.31 -21.29
CA ASN A 30 7.55 17.89 -21.61
C ASN A 30 8.84 17.29 -22.15
N SER A 31 9.55 17.96 -23.07
CA SER A 31 10.84 17.48 -23.58
C SER A 31 11.88 17.37 -22.46
N LYS A 32 11.96 18.37 -21.57
CA LYS A 32 12.84 18.31 -20.40
C LYS A 32 12.49 17.16 -19.45
N LEU A 33 11.21 16.94 -19.18
CA LEU A 33 10.73 15.83 -18.36
C LEU A 33 11.03 14.47 -19.03
N GLN A 34 10.87 14.38 -20.35
CA GLN A 34 11.24 13.19 -21.12
C GLN A 34 12.74 12.91 -21.01
N GLU A 35 13.60 13.92 -21.14
CA GLU A 35 15.04 13.80 -20.94
C GLU A 35 15.38 13.31 -19.52
N GLU A 36 14.78 13.91 -18.49
CA GLU A 36 15.00 13.52 -17.09
C GLU A 36 14.55 12.09 -16.80
N ILE A 37 13.40 11.64 -17.32
CA ILE A 37 12.94 10.25 -17.21
C ILE A 37 13.90 9.29 -17.90
N THR A 38 14.41 9.64 -19.09
CA THR A 38 15.38 8.77 -19.79
C THR A 38 16.68 8.63 -19.03
N GLU A 39 17.13 9.67 -18.34
CA GLU A 39 18.33 9.64 -17.52
C GLU A 39 18.13 8.77 -16.26
N GLN A 40 16.97 8.88 -15.61
CA GLN A 40 16.60 8.02 -14.49
C GLN A 40 16.50 6.53 -14.90
N ILE A 41 15.92 6.21 -16.07
CA ILE A 41 15.86 4.84 -16.59
C ILE A 41 17.26 4.28 -16.87
N ARG A 42 18.17 5.10 -17.42
CA ARG A 42 19.57 4.69 -17.64
C ARG A 42 20.29 4.43 -16.32
N ALA A 43 20.08 5.26 -15.30
CA ALA A 43 20.66 5.05 -13.98
C ALA A 43 20.14 3.76 -13.33
N LEU A 44 18.84 3.47 -13.44
CA LEU A 44 18.24 2.24 -12.93
C LEU A 44 18.75 0.98 -13.66
N ARG A 45 18.91 1.04 -14.98
CA ARG A 45 19.49 -0.07 -15.76
C ARG A 45 20.95 -0.33 -15.37
N ARG A 46 21.76 0.72 -15.19
CA ARG A 46 23.13 0.59 -14.68
C ARG A 46 23.14 -0.04 -13.29
N ALA A 47 22.28 0.42 -12.37
CA ALA A 47 22.16 -0.16 -11.03
C ALA A 47 21.69 -1.63 -11.03
N ALA A 48 20.99 -2.08 -12.07
CA ALA A 48 20.57 -3.47 -12.25
C ALA A 48 21.64 -4.34 -12.93
N GLU A 49 22.57 -3.74 -13.67
CA GLU A 49 23.70 -4.41 -14.36
C GLU A 49 24.98 -4.47 -13.51
N GLU A 50 25.11 -3.63 -12.47
CA GLU A 50 26.16 -3.78 -11.46
C GLU A 50 26.03 -5.15 -10.77
N PRO A 51 27.03 -6.04 -10.87
CA PRO A 51 26.99 -7.32 -10.17
C PRO A 51 26.93 -7.03 -8.67
N LEU A 52 25.91 -7.56 -8.01
CA LEU A 52 25.80 -7.53 -6.55
C LEU A 52 27.11 -8.07 -5.96
N ASP A 53 27.97 -7.19 -5.46
CA ASP A 53 29.08 -7.60 -4.62
C ASP A 53 28.46 -8.11 -3.31
N VAL A 54 28.26 -9.42 -3.26
CA VAL A 54 27.62 -10.18 -2.17
C VAL A 54 28.39 -10.03 -0.83
N LYS A 55 29.49 -9.25 -0.77
CA LYS A 55 30.30 -9.06 0.44
C LYS A 55 29.82 -8.00 1.44
N LYS A 56 28.67 -7.35 1.27
CA LYS A 56 28.14 -6.40 2.29
C LYS A 56 26.78 -6.72 2.92
N TYR A 57 26.18 -7.86 2.57
CA TYR A 57 25.06 -8.42 3.33
C TYR A 57 25.37 -9.89 3.66
N GLN A 58 26.25 -10.11 4.64
CA GLN A 58 26.27 -11.38 5.33
C GLN A 58 24.98 -11.50 6.15
N LYS A 59 24.06 -12.29 5.62
CA LYS A 59 22.98 -12.95 6.36
C LYS A 59 23.59 -13.61 7.61
N PRO A 60 23.16 -13.30 8.84
CA PRO A 60 23.58 -14.11 9.98
C PRO A 60 22.92 -15.48 9.83
N GLU A 61 23.73 -16.50 9.56
CA GLU A 61 23.32 -17.89 9.77
C GLU A 61 23.13 -18.09 11.28
N ILE A 62 21.88 -18.27 11.70
CA ILE A 62 21.58 -18.74 13.05
C ILE A 62 21.94 -20.23 13.07
N LYS A 63 23.17 -20.55 13.46
CA LYS A 63 23.52 -21.89 13.95
C LYS A 63 23.09 -21.99 15.41
N VAL A 64 22.06 -22.78 15.62
CA VAL A 64 21.68 -23.33 16.91
C VAL A 64 22.82 -24.24 17.36
N GLU A 65 23.51 -23.90 18.45
CA GLU A 65 23.91 -24.80 19.56
C GLU A 65 24.92 -24.15 20.54
N SER A 66 24.45 -23.96 21.77
CA SER A 66 25.07 -24.28 23.07
C SER A 66 26.54 -23.93 23.41
N LYS A 67 26.63 -23.10 24.47
CA LYS A 67 27.65 -23.00 25.55
C LYS A 67 28.97 -22.25 25.29
N GLY A 68 29.27 -21.31 26.19
CA GLY A 68 30.64 -20.96 26.60
C GLY A 68 31.03 -19.47 26.53
N ASP A 69 30.88 -18.78 27.66
CA ASP A 69 31.79 -17.78 28.26
C ASP A 69 32.20 -16.45 27.55
N ALA A 70 31.85 -15.37 28.25
CA ALA A 70 32.61 -14.13 28.54
C ALA A 70 33.57 -13.53 27.49
N HIS A 71 33.28 -12.32 26.99
CA HIS A 71 33.77 -11.04 27.56
C HIS A 71 33.32 -9.84 26.70
N SER A 72 33.08 -8.73 27.39
CA SER A 72 32.53 -7.47 26.92
C SER A 72 33.58 -6.62 26.22
N THR A 73 33.26 -6.01 25.06
CA THR A 73 33.66 -4.63 24.78
C THR A 73 32.58 -3.91 23.96
N ASN A 74 32.13 -2.80 24.56
CA ASN A 74 31.02 -1.94 24.21
C ASN A 74 31.45 -0.90 23.17
N LYS A 75 30.68 -0.74 22.08
CA LYS A 75 30.72 0.46 21.23
C LYS A 75 29.30 0.86 20.85
N GLN A 76 28.66 1.58 21.78
CA GLN A 76 27.40 2.29 21.57
C GLN A 76 27.53 3.31 20.43
N SER A 77 26.80 3.10 19.33
CA SER A 77 26.46 4.15 18.37
C SER A 77 25.07 4.70 18.75
N SER A 78 25.07 5.93 19.25
CA SER A 78 23.89 6.69 19.66
C SER A 78 23.06 7.11 18.43
N SER A 79 22.14 6.26 17.98
CA SER A 79 21.10 6.70 17.05
C SER A 79 20.02 7.46 17.83
N SER A 80 20.08 8.79 17.79
CA SER A 80 19.00 9.63 18.31
C SER A 80 17.71 9.34 17.53
N SER A 81 16.75 8.67 18.17
CA SER A 81 15.50 8.28 17.53
C SER A 81 14.62 9.52 17.29
N ILE A 82 14.59 10.01 16.05
CA ILE A 82 13.68 11.06 15.60
C ILE A 82 12.29 10.44 15.45
N ASN A 83 11.27 11.04 16.08
CA ASN A 83 9.89 10.65 15.89
C ASN A 83 9.32 11.37 14.68
N TYR A 84 8.50 10.70 13.87
CA TYR A 84 7.84 11.30 12.72
C TYR A 84 6.33 11.37 12.95
N LYS A 85 5.72 12.51 12.60
CA LYS A 85 4.27 12.70 12.56
C LYS A 85 3.87 13.05 11.12
N PHE A 86 2.99 12.24 10.54
CA PHE A 86 2.55 12.45 9.16
C PHE A 86 1.32 13.35 9.13
N VAL A 87 1.32 14.34 8.24
CA VAL A 87 0.22 15.29 8.07
C VAL A 87 -0.38 15.15 6.67
N ASP A 88 -1.70 15.05 6.59
CA ASP A 88 -2.46 15.02 5.34
C ASP A 88 -2.55 16.44 4.76
N HIS A 89 -1.85 16.68 3.63
CA HIS A 89 -1.84 17.97 2.93
C HIS A 89 -2.96 18.14 1.90
N ARG A 90 -4.05 17.38 2.03
CA ARG A 90 -5.33 17.59 1.32
C ARG A 90 -5.30 17.48 -0.20
N SER A 91 -4.39 16.69 -0.76
CA SER A 91 -4.36 16.46 -2.22
C SER A 91 -3.80 15.08 -2.55
N HIS A 92 -4.68 14.07 -2.55
CA HIS A 92 -4.37 12.72 -3.00
C HIS A 92 -4.89 12.52 -4.42
N TRP A 93 -4.06 12.05 -5.35
CA TRP A 93 -4.46 11.84 -6.74
C TRP A 93 -4.49 10.36 -7.08
N CYS A 94 -5.60 9.92 -7.68
CA CYS A 94 -5.74 8.57 -8.19
C CYS A 94 -5.37 8.54 -9.68
N ARG A 95 -4.32 7.78 -10.03
CA ARG A 95 -3.88 7.66 -11.43
C ARG A 95 -4.91 6.97 -12.33
N CYS A 96 -5.56 5.90 -11.85
CA CYS A 96 -6.51 5.09 -12.62
C CYS A 96 -7.78 5.87 -13.00
N CYS A 97 -8.22 6.78 -12.12
CA CYS A 97 -9.46 7.55 -12.31
C CYS A 97 -9.22 9.02 -12.64
N ASN A 98 -7.98 9.51 -12.50
CA ASN A 98 -7.61 10.92 -12.62
C ASN A 98 -8.42 11.86 -11.69
N VAL A 99 -8.72 11.41 -10.47
CA VAL A 99 -9.50 12.16 -9.47
C VAL A 99 -8.59 12.62 -8.34
N VAL A 100 -8.76 13.86 -7.89
CA VAL A 100 -8.10 14.40 -6.70
C VAL A 100 -9.07 14.33 -5.51
N SER A 101 -8.58 13.80 -4.39
CA SER A 101 -9.28 13.68 -3.11
C SER A 101 -8.64 14.56 -2.06
N ASN A 102 -9.45 15.29 -1.30
CA ASN A 102 -9.00 16.28 -0.32
C ASN A 102 -8.56 15.69 1.03
N ASN A 103 -8.61 14.37 1.20
CA ASN A 103 -8.22 13.66 2.41
C ASN A 103 -7.97 12.18 2.09
N ILE A 104 -7.06 11.53 2.82
CA ILE A 104 -6.78 10.09 2.74
C ILE A 104 -8.06 9.26 2.83
N LEU A 105 -8.96 9.59 3.76
CA LEU A 105 -10.23 8.87 3.92
C LEU A 105 -11.08 8.91 2.65
N MET A 106 -11.11 10.07 1.98
CA MET A 106 -11.83 10.22 0.71
C MET A 106 -11.15 9.44 -0.41
N MET A 107 -9.81 9.42 -0.43
CA MET A 107 -9.05 8.57 -1.35
C MET A 107 -9.36 7.09 -1.10
N CYS A 108 -9.32 6.60 0.13
CA CYS A 108 -9.66 5.20 0.45
C CYS A 108 -11.11 4.83 0.07
N LYS A 109 -12.07 5.74 0.28
CA LYS A 109 -13.45 5.54 -0.19
C LYS A 109 -13.53 5.50 -1.70
N HIS A 110 -12.78 6.35 -2.40
CA HIS A 110 -12.67 6.34 -3.85
C HIS A 110 -12.11 5.01 -4.37
N LEU A 111 -11.01 4.51 -3.79
CA LEU A 111 -10.40 3.22 -4.18
C LEU A 111 -11.41 2.06 -4.04
N LYS A 112 -12.19 2.05 -2.93
CA LYS A 112 -13.25 1.05 -2.69
C LYS A 112 -14.51 1.20 -3.56
N SER A 113 -14.61 2.28 -4.35
CA SER A 113 -15.81 2.52 -5.15
C SER A 113 -15.87 1.55 -6.33
N ARG A 114 -17.09 1.15 -6.73
CA ARG A 114 -17.29 0.30 -7.92
C ARG A 114 -16.68 0.92 -9.18
N SER A 115 -16.75 2.24 -9.33
CA SER A 115 -16.19 2.98 -10.47
C SER A 115 -14.67 2.87 -10.57
N HIS A 116 -13.98 2.76 -9.43
CA HIS A 116 -12.54 2.55 -9.39
C HIS A 116 -12.20 1.07 -9.61
N GLN A 117 -12.86 0.16 -8.89
CA GLN A 117 -12.60 -1.27 -8.98
C GLN A 117 -12.79 -1.83 -10.39
N GLN A 118 -13.73 -1.30 -11.18
CA GLN A 118 -13.91 -1.70 -12.59
C GLN A 118 -12.76 -1.32 -13.51
N LYS A 119 -11.91 -0.36 -13.14
CA LYS A 119 -10.77 0.10 -13.94
C LYS A 119 -9.44 -0.53 -13.53
N VAL A 120 -9.43 -1.22 -12.39
CA VAL A 120 -8.24 -1.93 -11.89
C VAL A 120 -8.21 -3.32 -12.49
N ASP A 121 -7.02 -3.82 -12.84
CA ASP A 121 -6.83 -5.17 -13.33
C ASP A 121 -7.10 -6.20 -12.20
N PRO A 122 -8.08 -7.12 -12.36
CA PRO A 122 -8.38 -8.15 -11.37
C PRO A 122 -7.25 -9.16 -11.10
N TYR A 123 -6.24 -9.21 -11.97
CA TYR A 123 -5.10 -10.12 -11.89
C TYR A 123 -3.83 -9.48 -11.33
N ASP A 124 -3.79 -8.16 -11.17
CA ASP A 124 -2.67 -7.46 -10.55
C ASP A 124 -2.72 -7.62 -9.01
N ARG A 125 -2.06 -8.67 -8.51
CA ARG A 125 -2.11 -9.10 -7.09
C ARG A 125 -0.73 -9.14 -6.44
N PRO A 126 -0.05 -8.00 -6.28
CA PRO A 126 1.31 -7.96 -5.74
C PRO A 126 1.42 -8.42 -4.28
N TRP A 127 0.31 -8.50 -3.52
CA TRP A 127 0.29 -9.02 -2.15
C TRP A 127 0.41 -10.55 -2.04
N THR A 128 0.34 -11.27 -3.16
CA THR A 128 0.58 -12.72 -3.19
C THR A 128 2.07 -13.07 -3.11
N ILE A 129 2.95 -12.09 -3.36
CA ILE A 129 4.40 -12.25 -3.29
C ILE A 129 4.87 -11.77 -1.92
N HIS A 130 5.20 -12.75 -1.06
CA HIS A 130 5.77 -12.63 0.30
C HIS A 130 4.81 -12.36 1.47
N SER A 131 4.90 -13.29 2.43
CA SER A 131 4.28 -13.27 3.76
C SER A 131 4.52 -11.96 4.49
N MET A 132 3.43 -11.31 4.89
CA MET A 132 3.42 -10.07 5.66
C MET A 132 4.14 -10.29 7.00
N LYS A 133 5.33 -9.69 7.16
CA LYS A 133 5.95 -9.55 8.49
C LYS A 133 5.08 -8.63 9.35
N LYS A 134 4.66 -9.11 10.52
CA LYS A 134 4.05 -8.28 11.56
C LYS A 134 5.03 -7.18 11.94
N ASN A 135 4.65 -5.93 11.71
CA ASN A 135 5.42 -4.78 12.14
C ASN A 135 5.28 -4.66 13.66
N SER A 136 6.41 -4.69 14.37
CA SER A 136 6.45 -4.50 15.81
C SER A 136 6.25 -3.03 16.14
N GLU A 137 5.30 -2.73 17.03
CA GLU A 137 5.10 -1.39 17.59
C GLU A 137 6.38 -0.90 18.28
N SER A 138 6.99 0.15 17.73
CA SER A 138 8.08 0.88 18.37
C SER A 138 7.50 2.03 19.19
N ASN A 139 7.54 1.87 20.51
CA ASN A 139 7.36 2.98 21.44
C ASN A 139 8.71 3.70 21.61
N SER A 140 8.90 4.82 20.91
CA SER A 140 10.05 5.72 21.13
C SER A 140 9.60 7.12 21.54
N LYS A 141 10.12 7.61 22.68
CA LYS A 141 9.95 9.00 23.14
C LYS A 141 11.13 9.83 22.61
N GLY A 142 10.91 10.55 21.50
CA GLY A 142 11.88 11.44 20.85
C GLY A 142 11.21 12.69 20.24
N PRO A 143 11.99 13.67 19.76
CA PRO A 143 11.48 14.88 19.14
C PRO A 143 10.69 14.56 17.87
N VAL A 144 9.53 15.18 17.69
CA VAL A 144 8.56 14.90 16.60
C VAL A 144 8.78 15.84 15.41
N THR A 145 9.13 15.29 14.26
CA THR A 145 9.22 15.98 12.97
C THR A 145 7.93 15.74 12.17
N ASN A 146 7.29 16.80 11.68
CA ASN A 146 6.11 16.65 10.81
C ASN A 146 6.56 16.43 9.36
N LEU A 147 6.06 15.37 8.72
CA LEU A 147 6.30 15.08 7.30
C LEU A 147 4.98 15.08 6.52
N PRO A 148 4.99 15.55 5.27
CA PRO A 148 3.83 15.40 4.41
C PRO A 148 3.57 13.92 4.14
N LEU A 149 2.29 13.54 4.20
CA LEU A 149 1.89 12.18 3.86
C LEU A 149 1.96 11.99 2.34
N SER A 150 2.91 11.17 1.92
CA SER A 150 3.19 10.82 0.52
C SER A 150 3.07 9.31 0.32
N GLY A 151 2.91 8.85 -0.92
CA GLY A 151 2.82 7.42 -1.23
C GLY A 151 1.39 6.86 -1.27
N THR A 152 0.36 7.71 -1.20
CA THR A 152 -1.04 7.27 -1.38
C THR A 152 -1.33 6.70 -2.75
N GLU A 153 -0.50 7.01 -3.74
CA GLU A 153 -0.53 6.48 -5.10
C GLU A 153 -0.22 4.98 -5.18
N PHE A 154 0.46 4.41 -4.18
CA PHE A 154 0.78 2.98 -4.11
C PHE A 154 -0.26 2.17 -3.31
N VAL A 155 -1.27 2.84 -2.73
CA VAL A 155 -2.31 2.18 -1.95
C VAL A 155 -3.35 1.62 -2.91
N MET A 156 -3.60 0.31 -2.77
CA MET A 156 -4.67 -0.37 -3.48
C MET A 156 -5.78 -0.77 -2.51
N SER A 157 -7.03 -0.69 -2.95
CA SER A 157 -8.13 -1.32 -2.23
C SER A 157 -8.16 -2.80 -2.54
N VAL A 158 -8.17 -3.62 -1.50
CA VAL A 158 -8.25 -5.07 -1.61
C VAL A 158 -9.36 -5.56 -0.69
N ASP A 159 -10.13 -6.55 -1.15
CA ASP A 159 -11.10 -7.26 -0.31
C ASP A 159 -10.36 -8.31 0.51
N ALA A 160 -10.29 -8.08 1.83
CA ALA A 160 -9.57 -8.95 2.76
C ALA A 160 -10.52 -9.71 3.67
N PHE A 161 -10.12 -10.92 4.05
CA PHE A 161 -10.78 -11.76 5.04
C PHE A 161 -9.91 -11.86 6.28
N TYR A 162 -10.54 -12.04 7.44
CA TYR A 162 -9.83 -12.24 8.70
C TYR A 162 -10.35 -13.48 9.40
N CYS A 163 -9.44 -14.40 9.72
CA CYS A 163 -9.76 -15.59 10.48
C CYS A 163 -9.51 -15.32 11.96
N SER A 164 -10.57 -15.19 12.75
CA SER A 164 -10.48 -14.94 14.21
C SER A 164 -9.93 -16.14 15.00
N LEU A 165 -10.02 -17.35 14.43
CA LEU A 165 -9.47 -18.56 15.02
C LEU A 165 -7.94 -18.60 14.91
N CYS A 166 -7.41 -18.26 13.74
CA CYS A 166 -5.98 -18.30 13.44
C CYS A 166 -5.28 -16.95 13.64
N ASN A 167 -6.03 -15.87 13.82
CA ASN A 167 -5.54 -14.48 13.88
C ASN A 167 -4.71 -14.08 12.65
N GLU A 168 -5.20 -14.42 11.47
CA GLU A 168 -4.52 -14.24 10.19
C GLU A 168 -5.39 -13.45 9.19
N TYR A 169 -4.75 -12.54 8.44
CA TYR A 169 -5.36 -11.78 7.36
C TYR A 169 -5.11 -12.45 6.02
N MET A 170 -6.16 -12.58 5.21
CA MET A 170 -6.12 -13.13 3.86
C MET A 170 -6.51 -12.04 2.87
N GLY A 171 -5.72 -11.87 1.81
CA GLY A 171 -5.84 -10.74 0.89
C GLY A 171 -6.85 -10.92 -0.24
N ASP A 172 -7.48 -12.09 -0.42
CA ASP A 172 -8.51 -12.30 -1.44
C ASP A 172 -9.30 -13.59 -1.15
N ILE A 173 -10.32 -13.87 -1.96
CA ILE A 173 -11.16 -15.07 -1.84
C ILE A 173 -10.33 -16.35 -2.02
N PRO A 174 -9.50 -16.50 -3.07
CA PRO A 174 -8.66 -17.69 -3.23
C PRO A 174 -7.70 -17.92 -2.06
N SER A 175 -7.07 -16.86 -1.51
CA SER A 175 -6.23 -17.00 -0.32
C SER A 175 -7.05 -17.42 0.90
N ALA A 176 -8.28 -16.93 1.05
CA ALA A 176 -9.16 -17.34 2.14
C ALA A 176 -9.58 -18.81 2.01
N GLU A 177 -9.91 -19.25 0.81
CA GLU A 177 -10.21 -20.65 0.52
C GLU A 177 -8.99 -21.55 0.81
N ALA A 178 -7.80 -21.15 0.36
CA ALA A 178 -6.57 -21.86 0.64
C ALA A 178 -6.28 -21.97 2.15
N HIS A 179 -6.48 -20.89 2.91
CA HIS A 179 -6.33 -20.90 4.37
C HIS A 179 -7.32 -21.86 5.05
N LEU A 180 -8.60 -21.82 4.68
CA LEU A 180 -9.63 -22.68 5.28
C LEU A 180 -9.41 -24.17 4.98
N ASN A 181 -8.83 -24.46 3.82
CA ASN A 181 -8.47 -25.82 3.40
C ASN A 181 -7.11 -26.29 3.91
N ASP A 182 -6.35 -25.42 4.60
CA ASP A 182 -5.06 -25.79 5.15
C ASP A 182 -5.18 -26.63 6.43
N ILE A 183 -4.23 -27.56 6.59
CA ILE A 183 -4.14 -28.44 7.76
C ILE A 183 -3.91 -27.61 9.03
N SER A 184 -3.21 -26.47 8.93
CA SER A 184 -3.00 -25.55 10.06
C SER A 184 -4.32 -25.03 10.65
N HIS A 185 -5.25 -24.60 9.79
CA HIS A 185 -6.56 -24.14 10.21
C HIS A 185 -7.34 -25.27 10.90
N PHE A 186 -7.38 -26.45 10.26
CA PHE A 186 -8.06 -27.63 10.81
C PHE A 186 -7.56 -28.01 12.21
N ASN A 187 -6.23 -28.04 12.40
CA ASN A 187 -5.64 -28.35 13.70
C ASN A 187 -5.99 -27.32 14.77
N THR A 188 -5.98 -26.04 14.40
CA THR A 188 -6.38 -24.95 15.30
C THR A 188 -7.86 -25.07 15.68
N TYR A 189 -8.72 -25.42 14.73
CA TYR A 189 -10.15 -25.65 14.96
C TYR A 189 -10.39 -26.84 15.88
N LYS A 190 -9.71 -27.96 15.65
CA LYS A 190 -9.77 -29.15 16.51
C LYS A 190 -9.33 -28.83 17.95
N ALA A 191 -8.26 -28.06 18.11
CA ALA A 191 -7.80 -27.61 19.43
C ALA A 191 -8.82 -26.68 20.13
N TYR A 192 -9.50 -25.83 19.36
CA TYR A 192 -10.57 -24.97 19.88
C TYR A 192 -11.79 -25.79 20.34
N LEU A 193 -12.19 -26.82 19.59
CA LEU A 193 -13.28 -27.72 19.98
C LEU A 193 -12.96 -28.51 21.25
N ALA A 194 -11.72 -28.98 21.41
CA ALA A 194 -11.30 -29.65 22.63
C ALA A 194 -11.46 -28.76 23.87
N LYS A 195 -11.24 -27.45 23.73
CA LYS A 195 -11.48 -26.45 24.79
C LYS A 195 -12.95 -26.08 24.96
N ASN A 196 -13.78 -26.30 23.94
CA ASN A 196 -15.20 -25.92 23.93
C ASN A 196 -16.11 -27.08 23.46
N PRO A 197 -16.32 -28.12 24.29
CA PRO A 197 -16.99 -29.36 23.87
C PRO A 197 -18.41 -29.18 23.32
N PHE A 198 -19.14 -28.15 23.76
CA PHE A 198 -20.53 -27.90 23.34
C PHE A 198 -20.67 -26.90 22.19
N TYR A 199 -19.55 -26.40 21.65
CA TYR A 199 -19.57 -25.35 20.63
C TYR A 199 -20.38 -25.76 19.40
N GLU A 200 -20.10 -26.94 18.82
CA GLU A 200 -20.77 -27.40 17.60
C GLU A 200 -22.27 -27.63 17.81
N LYS A 201 -22.64 -28.25 18.94
CA LYS A 201 -24.05 -28.48 19.27
C LYS A 201 -24.82 -27.17 19.41
N ARG A 202 -24.23 -26.17 20.09
CA ARG A 202 -24.83 -24.83 20.23
C ARG A 202 -24.94 -24.13 18.88
N TYR A 203 -23.90 -24.19 18.06
CA TYR A 203 -23.89 -23.59 16.73
C TYR A 203 -24.94 -24.21 15.80
N ILE A 204 -25.08 -25.53 15.79
CA ILE A 204 -26.09 -26.23 14.98
C ILE A 204 -27.50 -25.83 15.42
N LEU A 205 -27.77 -25.80 16.73
CA LEU A 205 -29.07 -25.40 17.26
C LEU A 205 -29.44 -23.97 16.86
N GLU A 206 -28.49 -23.04 16.97
CA GLU A 206 -28.69 -21.65 16.56
C GLU A 206 -28.94 -21.54 15.05
N LYS A 207 -28.16 -22.28 14.24
CA LYS A 207 -28.32 -22.33 12.79
C LYS A 207 -29.70 -22.85 12.39
N THR A 208 -30.17 -23.96 12.98
CA THR A 208 -31.48 -24.53 12.63
C THR A 208 -32.63 -23.63 13.05
N ALA A 209 -32.58 -23.07 14.26
CA ALA A 209 -33.59 -22.14 14.76
C ALA A 209 -33.71 -20.88 13.88
N LYS A 210 -32.57 -20.30 13.44
CA LYS A 210 -32.60 -19.11 12.57
C LYS A 210 -33.12 -19.43 11.16
N LEU A 211 -32.82 -20.62 10.63
CA LEU A 211 -33.30 -21.02 9.31
C LEU A 211 -34.80 -21.33 9.29
N SER A 212 -35.36 -21.87 10.38
CA SER A 212 -36.81 -22.11 10.48
C SER A 212 -37.59 -20.80 10.54
N ILE A 213 -37.14 -19.83 11.35
CA ILE A 213 -37.76 -18.49 11.43
C ILE A 213 -37.79 -17.84 10.04
N LYS A 214 -36.65 -17.83 9.33
CA LYS A 214 -36.57 -17.24 7.99
C LYS A 214 -37.44 -17.96 6.96
N LYS A 215 -37.74 -19.25 7.17
CA LYS A 215 -38.65 -20.00 6.31
C LYS A 215 -40.09 -19.58 6.59
N GLU A 216 -40.47 -19.49 7.85
CA GLU A 216 -41.80 -19.04 8.26
C GLU A 216 -42.09 -17.61 7.78
N GLU A 217 -41.12 -16.70 7.86
CA GLU A 217 -41.23 -15.32 7.31
C GLU A 217 -41.53 -15.32 5.81
N ARG A 218 -40.76 -16.10 5.02
CA ARG A 218 -41.00 -16.23 3.56
C ARG A 218 -42.36 -16.84 3.25
N ASP A 219 -42.76 -17.85 4.01
CA ASP A 219 -44.04 -18.54 3.81
C ASP A 219 -45.23 -17.63 4.20
N GLN A 220 -45.05 -16.67 5.12
CA GLN A 220 -46.04 -15.64 5.45
C GLN A 220 -46.09 -14.52 4.42
N GLU A 221 -44.95 -14.09 3.87
CA GLU A 221 -44.88 -13.11 2.78
C GLU A 221 -45.53 -13.63 1.49
N GLN A 222 -45.39 -14.91 1.17
CA GLN A 222 -46.02 -15.53 -0.01
C GLN A 222 -47.54 -15.74 0.13
N LYS A 223 -48.08 -15.62 1.35
CA LYS A 223 -49.53 -15.74 1.63
C LYS A 223 -50.24 -14.40 1.71
N LYS A 224 -49.53 -13.28 1.62
CA LYS A 224 -50.06 -11.91 1.53
C LYS A 224 -50.09 -11.46 0.08
#